data_AF-A0A8S7TS70-F1
#
_entry.id   AF-A0A8S7TS70-F1
#
_cell.length_a   1.000
_cell.length_b   1.000
_cell.length_c   1.000
_cell.angle_alpha   90.00
_cell.angle_beta   90.00
_cell.angle_gamma   90.00
#
_symmetry.space_group_name_H-M   'P 1'
#
loop_
_entity.id
_entity.type
_entity.pdbx_description
1 polymer ?
#
loop_
_entity_poly.entity_id
_entity_poly.type
_entity_poly.pdbx_seq_one_letter_code
_entity_poly.pdbx_strand_id
1 'polypeptide(L)'
;MRKSKRRHIMNNNTKGAWLVHHAEKIKKYPGADSEFEQINFAGKCGILLSCISSNSQQILTEERISNLSKAAGINRRTELPLILEELKKQQVIEHSKTLNKYEILGIPNSITILNHVSRIFDESEPSNSENAAVEISELCSESPINEKNAKTMIEDTFELANSDSENLLRNCQLVGFIDSEEAFSGEKLLFNGNLFRTDDVNKSYAILNSLNDRDAEKTKEFNLLLSKSGCIDIATANTILGVELLKKLHSIGVLDINQIGNEYGTHYYITKPSAFNKFSSSAIDDAFDLAKAFVTSLTFGMQKSATSRGRITMIEALLRKLINGYEVGPATAIGHDYQILELKGVIKITESGKQGQYYMSLLKKDIGEMALKVITSGDASLQSLNTLPSATVTSYISPEGTRTLERINQPEPLKRNIGEILSQLRKGN
;
A
#
# COMPACT_ATOMS: atom_id res chain seq x y z
N MET A 1 -10.28 34.65 -22.37
CA MET A 1 -9.51 33.53 -22.97
C MET A 1 -9.91 32.23 -22.27
N ARG A 2 -10.75 31.42 -22.91
CA ARG A 2 -11.15 30.09 -22.42
C ARG A 2 -9.95 29.15 -22.55
N LYS A 3 -9.28 28.83 -21.44
CA LYS A 3 -8.37 27.68 -21.41
C LYS A 3 -9.22 26.43 -21.59
N SER A 4 -8.95 25.72 -22.68
CA SER A 4 -9.47 24.39 -23.00
C SER A 4 -9.48 23.50 -21.74
N LYS A 5 -10.66 23.06 -21.30
CA LYS A 5 -10.83 21.94 -20.34
C LYS A 5 -10.26 20.69 -21.03
N ARG A 6 -8.94 20.48 -20.98
CA ARG A 6 -8.38 19.14 -21.18
C ARG A 6 -8.80 18.34 -19.96
N ARG A 7 -9.79 17.45 -20.12
CA ARG A 7 -10.04 16.37 -19.15
C ARG A 7 -8.70 15.67 -18.95
N HIS A 8 -8.16 15.72 -17.73
CA HIS A 8 -7.04 14.87 -17.39
C HIS A 8 -7.61 13.45 -17.39
N ILE A 9 -7.34 12.67 -18.43
CA ILE A 9 -7.81 11.28 -18.48
C ILE A 9 -6.83 10.49 -17.61
N MET A 10 -7.27 10.06 -16.44
CA MET A 10 -6.51 9.16 -15.58
C MET A 10 -6.13 7.91 -16.37
N ASN A 11 -4.86 7.50 -16.29
CA ASN A 11 -4.40 6.27 -16.92
C ASN A 11 -5.10 5.05 -16.27
N ASN A 12 -5.51 4.07 -17.08
CA ASN A 12 -6.11 2.81 -16.62
C ASN A 12 -5.29 2.10 -15.53
N ASN A 13 -3.96 2.18 -15.55
CA ASN A 13 -3.16 1.57 -14.48
C ASN A 13 -3.42 2.28 -13.13
N THR A 14 -3.47 3.61 -13.15
CA THR A 14 -3.76 4.45 -11.99
C THR A 14 -5.20 4.27 -11.49
N LYS A 15 -6.16 4.17 -12.41
CA LYS A 15 -7.56 3.89 -12.06
C LYS A 15 -7.70 2.53 -11.38
N GLY A 16 -7.16 1.48 -12.00
CA GLY A 16 -7.23 0.10 -11.50
C GLY A 16 -6.58 -0.03 -10.12
N ALA A 17 -5.55 0.78 -9.91
CA ALA A 17 -4.91 0.94 -8.64
C ALA A 17 -5.78 1.52 -7.52
N TRP A 18 -6.43 2.65 -7.79
CA TRP A 18 -7.35 3.25 -6.83
C TRP A 18 -8.52 2.31 -6.52
N LEU A 19 -9.02 1.57 -7.51
CA LEU A 19 -10.11 0.61 -7.32
C LEU A 19 -9.72 -0.52 -6.34
N VAL A 20 -8.53 -1.11 -6.50
CA VAL A 20 -8.02 -2.12 -5.56
C VAL A 20 -7.83 -1.53 -4.15
N HIS A 21 -7.19 -0.36 -4.07
CA HIS A 21 -6.96 0.34 -2.80
C HIS A 21 -8.29 0.66 -2.08
N HIS A 22 -9.28 1.18 -2.80
CA HIS A 22 -10.59 1.51 -2.25
C HIS A 22 -11.36 0.27 -1.81
N ALA A 23 -11.28 -0.85 -2.53
CA ALA A 23 -11.91 -2.10 -2.07
C ALA A 23 -11.34 -2.57 -0.72
N GLU A 24 -10.04 -2.44 -0.47
CA GLU A 24 -9.44 -2.73 0.85
C GLU A 24 -9.91 -1.79 1.96
N LYS A 25 -10.21 -0.53 1.62
CA LYS A 25 -10.78 0.45 2.55
C LYS A 25 -12.24 0.15 2.86
N ILE A 26 -13.05 -0.12 1.83
CA ILE A 26 -14.48 -0.45 1.95
C ILE A 26 -14.67 -1.66 2.87
N LYS A 27 -13.82 -2.70 2.76
CA LYS A 27 -13.87 -3.88 3.64
C LYS A 27 -13.83 -3.55 5.13
N LYS A 28 -13.21 -2.43 5.53
CA LYS A 28 -13.04 -2.00 6.93
C LYS A 28 -14.22 -1.18 7.45
N TYR A 29 -15.12 -0.72 6.56
CA TYR A 29 -16.22 0.18 6.87
C TYR A 29 -17.57 -0.45 6.48
N PRO A 30 -18.31 -1.02 7.45
CA PRO A 30 -19.62 -1.61 7.18
C PRO A 30 -20.59 -0.61 6.52
N GLY A 31 -21.27 -1.01 5.45
CA GLY A 31 -22.23 -0.21 4.71
C GLY A 31 -21.64 0.61 3.56
N ALA A 32 -20.32 0.82 3.53
CA ALA A 32 -19.64 1.52 2.43
C ALA A 32 -19.70 0.75 1.09
N ASP A 33 -19.91 -0.55 1.16
CA ASP A 33 -20.06 -1.43 0.00
C ASP A 33 -21.31 -1.13 -0.83
N SER A 34 -22.38 -0.65 -0.18
CA SER A 34 -23.61 -0.23 -0.89
C SER A 34 -23.46 1.10 -1.62
N GLU A 35 -22.53 1.95 -1.18
CA GLU A 35 -22.29 3.26 -1.79
C GLU A 35 -21.26 3.21 -2.92
N PHE A 36 -20.29 2.31 -2.80
CA PHE A 36 -19.18 2.15 -3.74
C PHE A 36 -19.17 0.73 -4.32
N GLU A 37 -20.33 0.27 -4.80
CA GLU A 37 -20.55 -1.11 -5.21
C GLU A 37 -19.61 -1.55 -6.34
N GLN A 38 -19.49 -0.74 -7.40
CA GLN A 38 -18.67 -1.06 -8.57
C GLN A 38 -17.19 -0.92 -8.28
N ILE A 39 -16.79 0.05 -7.47
CA ILE A 39 -15.43 0.15 -6.94
C ILE A 39 -15.07 -1.12 -6.16
N ASN A 40 -15.93 -1.54 -5.25
CA ASN A 40 -15.72 -2.72 -4.41
C ASN A 40 -15.63 -4.00 -5.25
N PHE A 41 -16.56 -4.16 -6.20
CA PHE A 41 -16.61 -5.34 -7.06
C PHE A 41 -15.38 -5.46 -7.96
N ALA A 42 -15.03 -4.40 -8.69
CA ALA A 42 -13.86 -4.38 -9.57
C ALA A 42 -12.56 -4.58 -8.77
N GLY A 43 -12.42 -3.90 -7.63
CA GLY A 43 -11.26 -4.05 -6.75
C GLY A 43 -11.13 -5.47 -6.20
N LYS A 44 -12.23 -6.10 -5.75
CA LYS A 44 -12.24 -7.51 -5.30
C LYS A 44 -11.88 -8.49 -6.43
N CYS A 45 -12.30 -8.23 -7.67
CA CYS A 45 -11.86 -9.01 -8.82
C CYS A 45 -10.34 -8.92 -9.00
N GLY A 46 -9.75 -7.72 -8.88
CA GLY A 46 -8.30 -7.51 -8.92
C GLY A 46 -7.54 -8.24 -7.80
N ILE A 47 -8.06 -8.17 -6.57
CA ILE A 47 -7.47 -8.81 -5.40
C ILE A 47 -7.51 -10.34 -5.55
N LEU A 48 -8.64 -10.92 -5.99
CA LEU A 48 -8.69 -12.36 -6.23
C LEU A 48 -7.78 -12.76 -7.38
N LEU A 49 -7.79 -12.01 -8.48
CA LEU A 49 -6.96 -12.30 -9.65
C LEU A 49 -5.50 -12.31 -9.26
N SER A 50 -5.02 -11.33 -8.48
CA SER A 50 -3.66 -11.33 -7.97
C SER A 50 -3.38 -12.58 -7.12
N CYS A 51 -4.35 -13.03 -6.31
CA CYS A 51 -4.25 -14.24 -5.46
C CYS A 51 -4.05 -15.53 -6.24
N ILE A 52 -4.71 -15.65 -7.38
CA ILE A 52 -4.77 -16.91 -8.13
C ILE A 52 -3.88 -16.92 -9.37
N SER A 53 -3.29 -15.79 -9.76
CA SER A 53 -2.46 -15.69 -10.97
C SER A 53 -0.97 -15.89 -10.68
N SER A 54 -0.22 -16.25 -11.73
CA SER A 54 1.24 -16.33 -11.74
C SER A 54 1.75 -15.91 -13.12
N ASN A 55 3.06 -15.73 -13.27
CA ASN A 55 3.66 -15.36 -14.56
C ASN A 55 3.41 -16.39 -15.67
N SER A 56 3.19 -17.64 -15.28
CA SER A 56 2.88 -18.73 -16.19
C SER A 56 1.46 -19.24 -15.94
N GLN A 57 0.90 -19.85 -16.97
CA GLN A 57 -0.39 -20.53 -16.86
C GLN A 57 -0.32 -21.60 -15.77
N GLN A 58 -1.37 -21.70 -14.98
CA GLN A 58 -1.44 -22.68 -13.89
C GLN A 58 -2.84 -23.25 -13.75
N ILE A 59 -2.91 -24.43 -13.13
CA ILE A 59 -4.15 -25.11 -12.84
C ILE A 59 -4.30 -25.17 -11.33
N LEU A 60 -5.40 -24.62 -10.81
CA LEU A 60 -5.72 -24.60 -9.39
C LEU A 60 -6.98 -25.43 -9.10
N THR A 61 -7.03 -26.03 -7.92
CA THR A 61 -8.24 -26.72 -7.42
C THR A 61 -9.24 -25.71 -6.88
N GLU A 62 -10.53 -26.07 -6.84
CA GLU A 62 -11.55 -25.22 -6.21
C GLU A 62 -11.23 -24.92 -4.73
N GLU A 63 -10.71 -25.93 -4.01
CA GLU A 63 -10.31 -25.77 -2.61
C GLU A 63 -9.21 -24.71 -2.47
N ARG A 64 -8.21 -24.71 -3.35
CA ARG A 64 -7.15 -23.71 -3.33
C ARG A 64 -7.68 -22.31 -3.59
N ILE A 65 -8.54 -22.14 -4.59
CA ILE A 65 -9.17 -20.84 -4.89
C ILE A 65 -10.04 -20.39 -3.72
N SER A 66 -10.83 -21.29 -3.13
CA SER A 66 -11.65 -20.98 -1.96
C SER A 66 -10.83 -20.56 -0.75
N ASN A 67 -9.66 -21.16 -0.53
CA ASN A 67 -8.77 -20.80 0.58
C ASN A 67 -8.12 -19.44 0.35
N LEU A 68 -7.70 -19.17 -0.88
CA LEU A 68 -7.13 -17.88 -1.30
C LEU A 68 -8.18 -16.76 -1.23
N SER A 69 -9.40 -17.00 -1.69
CA SER A 69 -10.48 -16.01 -1.63
C SER A 69 -10.83 -15.66 -0.18
N LYS A 70 -10.88 -16.67 0.71
CA LYS A 70 -11.12 -16.46 2.13
C LYS A 70 -10.02 -15.61 2.76
N ALA A 71 -8.75 -15.89 2.43
CA ALA A 71 -7.62 -15.09 2.89
C ALA A 71 -7.69 -13.63 2.39
N ALA A 72 -8.24 -13.43 1.19
CA ALA A 72 -8.49 -12.10 0.61
C ALA A 72 -9.73 -11.39 1.18
N GLY A 73 -10.43 -11.95 2.17
CA GLY A 73 -11.64 -11.38 2.75
C GLY A 73 -12.85 -11.42 1.80
N ILE A 74 -12.86 -12.34 0.83
CA ILE A 74 -13.97 -12.55 -0.10
C ILE A 74 -14.87 -13.67 0.43
N ASN A 75 -16.17 -13.39 0.54
CA ASN A 75 -17.17 -14.36 0.96
C ASN A 75 -17.33 -15.46 -0.09
N ARG A 76 -17.01 -16.70 0.32
CA ARG A 76 -17.06 -17.89 -0.54
C ARG A 76 -18.44 -18.13 -1.17
N ARG A 77 -19.53 -17.79 -0.48
CA ARG A 77 -20.89 -18.13 -0.93
C ARG A 77 -21.52 -17.02 -1.76
N THR A 78 -21.37 -15.77 -1.33
CA THR A 78 -22.10 -14.64 -1.91
C THR A 78 -21.30 -13.87 -2.96
N GLU A 79 -19.97 -13.81 -2.82
CA GLU A 79 -19.13 -12.95 -3.66
C GLU A 79 -18.28 -13.76 -4.64
N LEU A 80 -17.64 -14.83 -4.15
CA LEU A 80 -16.72 -15.62 -4.96
C LEU A 80 -17.32 -16.12 -6.28
N PRO A 81 -18.56 -16.67 -6.34
CA PRO A 81 -19.13 -17.12 -7.61
C PRO A 81 -19.25 -15.99 -8.64
N LEU A 82 -19.70 -14.81 -8.23
CA LEU A 82 -19.85 -13.65 -9.12
C LEU A 82 -18.51 -13.15 -9.63
N ILE A 83 -17.50 -13.09 -8.75
CA ILE A 83 -16.14 -12.69 -9.13
C ILE A 83 -15.55 -13.69 -10.14
N LEU A 84 -15.72 -15.00 -9.93
CA LEU A 84 -15.21 -16.01 -10.85
C LEU A 84 -15.91 -15.94 -12.22
N GLU A 85 -17.22 -15.71 -12.26
CA GLU A 85 -17.93 -15.50 -13.53
C GLU A 85 -17.43 -14.24 -14.26
N GLU A 86 -17.18 -13.14 -13.54
CA GLU A 86 -16.61 -11.94 -14.16
C GLU A 86 -15.18 -12.19 -14.66
N LEU A 87 -14.31 -12.79 -13.86
CA LEU A 87 -12.95 -13.14 -14.30
C LEU A 87 -12.95 -14.08 -15.52
N LYS A 88 -13.93 -14.98 -15.61
CA LYS A 88 -14.14 -15.83 -16.79
C LYS A 88 -14.59 -15.00 -18.00
N LYS A 89 -15.57 -14.10 -17.83
CA LYS A 89 -15.99 -13.14 -18.88
C LYS A 89 -14.82 -12.29 -19.38
N GLN A 90 -13.92 -11.90 -18.48
CA GLN A 90 -12.69 -11.17 -18.78
C GLN A 90 -11.61 -12.02 -19.47
N GLN A 91 -11.86 -13.32 -19.65
CA GLN A 91 -10.99 -14.32 -20.30
C GLN A 91 -9.63 -14.54 -19.61
N VAL A 92 -9.57 -14.34 -18.29
CA VAL A 92 -8.35 -14.58 -17.50
C VAL A 92 -8.38 -15.92 -16.76
N ILE A 93 -9.56 -16.55 -16.67
CA ILE A 93 -9.73 -17.90 -16.11
C ILE A 93 -10.70 -18.73 -16.95
N GLU A 94 -10.57 -20.05 -16.89
CA GLU A 94 -11.54 -21.02 -17.39
C GLU A 94 -11.83 -22.09 -16.34
N HIS A 95 -13.07 -22.58 -16.29
CA HIS A 95 -13.49 -23.59 -15.31
C HIS A 95 -13.80 -24.92 -15.99
N SER A 96 -13.00 -25.94 -15.69
CA SER A 96 -13.29 -27.32 -16.07
C SER A 96 -14.23 -27.97 -15.05
N LYS A 97 -15.54 -27.95 -15.34
CA LYS A 97 -16.57 -28.60 -14.51
C LYS A 97 -16.35 -30.10 -14.34
N THR A 98 -15.74 -30.77 -15.32
CA THR A 98 -15.48 -32.21 -15.27
C THR A 98 -14.29 -32.57 -14.38
N LEU A 99 -13.26 -31.73 -14.35
CA LEU A 99 -12.06 -31.94 -13.54
C LEU A 99 -12.11 -31.23 -12.19
N ASN A 100 -13.11 -30.40 -11.97
CA ASN A 100 -13.28 -29.53 -10.79
C ASN A 100 -12.04 -28.65 -10.54
N LYS A 101 -11.55 -28.04 -11.62
CA LYS A 101 -10.29 -27.27 -11.66
C LYS A 101 -10.45 -26.01 -12.48
N TYR A 102 -9.73 -24.98 -12.07
CA TYR A 102 -9.63 -23.72 -12.79
C TYR A 102 -8.29 -23.63 -13.48
N GLU A 103 -8.34 -23.29 -14.75
CA GLU A 103 -7.17 -22.89 -15.52
C GLU A 103 -7.06 -21.37 -15.46
N ILE A 104 -5.91 -20.89 -15.02
CA ILE A 104 -5.63 -19.46 -14.85
C ILE A 104 -4.59 -19.06 -15.89
N LEU A 105 -4.90 -18.05 -16.70
CA LEU A 105 -3.98 -17.52 -17.69
C LEU A 105 -2.74 -16.94 -17.01
N GLY A 106 -1.57 -17.14 -17.62
CA GLY A 106 -0.34 -16.51 -17.15
C GLY A 106 -0.42 -14.99 -17.29
N ILE A 107 -0.21 -14.27 -16.20
CA ILE A 107 -0.23 -12.81 -16.18
C ILE A 107 1.22 -12.32 -16.03
N PRO A 108 1.79 -11.67 -17.06
CA PRO A 108 3.23 -11.37 -17.09
C PRO A 108 3.62 -10.25 -16.11
N ASN A 109 2.70 -9.34 -15.79
CA ASN A 109 2.94 -8.26 -14.85
C ASN A 109 1.64 -7.73 -14.22
N SER A 110 1.85 -6.93 -13.18
CA SER A 110 0.83 -6.25 -12.40
C SER A 110 -0.07 -5.32 -13.19
N ILE A 111 0.53 -4.59 -14.12
CA ILE A 111 -0.13 -3.64 -15.00
C ILE A 111 -1.26 -4.33 -15.77
N THR A 112 -1.08 -5.58 -16.19
CA THR A 112 -2.15 -6.36 -16.82
C THR A 112 -3.36 -6.55 -15.89
N ILE A 113 -3.15 -6.89 -14.61
CA ILE A 113 -4.24 -7.02 -13.62
C ILE A 113 -4.97 -5.68 -13.47
N LEU A 114 -4.25 -4.56 -13.35
CA LEU A 114 -4.86 -3.24 -13.16
C LEU A 114 -5.66 -2.79 -14.37
N ASN A 115 -5.20 -3.14 -15.57
CA ASN A 115 -5.99 -2.90 -16.78
C ASN A 115 -7.27 -3.73 -16.79
N HIS A 116 -7.23 -5.00 -16.33
CA HIS A 116 -8.45 -5.78 -16.14
C HIS A 116 -9.39 -5.16 -15.11
N VAL A 117 -8.87 -4.71 -13.96
CA VAL A 117 -9.67 -4.06 -12.91
C VAL A 117 -10.35 -2.79 -13.44
N SER A 118 -9.60 -1.91 -14.11
CA SER A 118 -10.17 -0.71 -14.73
C SER A 118 -11.23 -1.03 -15.76
N ARG A 119 -10.99 -2.05 -16.59
CA ARG A 119 -11.95 -2.49 -17.60
C ARG A 119 -13.22 -3.04 -16.95
N ILE A 120 -13.10 -3.89 -15.92
CA ILE A 120 -14.25 -4.41 -15.16
C ILE A 120 -15.07 -3.26 -14.58
N PHE A 121 -14.40 -2.26 -13.99
CA PHE A 121 -15.08 -1.08 -13.45
C PHE A 121 -15.81 -0.31 -14.55
N ASP A 122 -15.14 0.04 -15.65
CA ASP A 122 -15.75 0.80 -16.75
C ASP A 122 -16.91 0.02 -17.41
N GLU A 123 -16.81 -1.31 -17.54
CA GLU A 123 -17.86 -2.19 -18.06
C GLU A 123 -19.03 -2.40 -17.09
N SER A 124 -18.84 -2.12 -15.81
CA SER A 124 -19.88 -2.23 -14.78
C SER A 124 -20.77 -1.00 -14.68
N GLU A 125 -20.61 -0.02 -15.56
CA GLU A 125 -21.40 1.22 -15.59
C GLU A 125 -21.40 1.97 -14.25
N PRO A 126 -20.22 2.43 -13.78
CA PRO A 126 -20.08 3.02 -12.47
C PRO A 126 -20.76 4.38 -12.40
N SER A 127 -21.28 4.71 -11.21
CA SER A 127 -21.96 5.98 -11.01
C SER A 127 -21.00 7.18 -11.16
N ASN A 128 -21.55 8.36 -11.43
CA ASN A 128 -20.77 9.60 -11.43
C ASN A 128 -20.08 9.85 -10.07
N SER A 129 -20.71 9.43 -8.97
CA SER A 129 -20.15 9.51 -7.62
C SER A 129 -18.93 8.60 -7.45
N GLU A 130 -18.96 7.37 -7.95
CA GLU A 130 -17.82 6.45 -7.91
C GLU A 130 -16.66 6.93 -8.78
N ASN A 131 -16.96 7.44 -9.98
CA ASN A 131 -15.93 8.06 -10.83
C ASN A 131 -15.29 9.28 -10.13
N ALA A 132 -16.10 10.11 -9.47
CA ALA A 132 -15.62 11.25 -8.70
C ALA A 132 -14.77 10.83 -7.48
N ALA A 133 -15.11 9.72 -6.80
CA ALA A 133 -14.34 9.17 -5.68
C ALA A 133 -12.92 8.75 -6.09
N VAL A 134 -12.79 8.13 -7.27
CA VAL A 134 -11.49 7.73 -7.82
C VAL A 134 -10.68 8.97 -8.23
N GLU A 135 -11.31 9.92 -8.92
CA GLU A 135 -10.64 11.14 -9.39
C GLU A 135 -10.16 12.02 -8.22
N ILE A 136 -10.99 12.24 -7.20
CA ILE A 136 -10.59 13.06 -6.05
C ILE A 136 -9.42 12.43 -5.29
N SER A 137 -9.35 11.09 -5.26
CA SER A 137 -8.25 10.36 -4.62
C SER A 137 -6.93 10.56 -5.37
N GLU A 138 -6.94 10.51 -6.70
CA GLU A 138 -5.73 10.82 -7.48
C GLU A 138 -5.28 12.26 -7.22
N LEU A 139 -6.19 13.22 -7.32
CA LEU A 139 -5.85 14.63 -7.15
C LEU A 139 -5.32 14.93 -5.73
N CYS A 140 -5.92 14.32 -4.69
CA CYS A 140 -5.44 14.43 -3.31
C CYS A 140 -4.10 13.73 -3.05
N SER A 141 -3.66 12.84 -3.95
CA SER A 141 -2.32 12.23 -3.91
C SER A 141 -1.26 13.08 -4.60
N GLU A 142 -1.67 13.93 -5.55
CA GLU A 142 -0.75 14.85 -6.22
C GLU A 142 -0.44 16.07 -5.35
N SER A 143 -1.44 16.69 -4.74
CA SER A 143 -1.30 17.87 -3.88
C SER A 143 -2.50 18.04 -2.95
N PRO A 144 -2.38 18.70 -1.78
CA PRO A 144 -3.54 19.00 -0.94
C PRO A 144 -4.51 19.97 -1.62
N ILE A 145 -5.81 19.73 -1.49
CA ILE A 145 -6.87 20.48 -2.19
C ILE A 145 -7.80 21.13 -1.17
N ASN A 146 -8.19 22.39 -1.39
CA ASN A 146 -9.23 23.00 -0.56
C ASN A 146 -10.56 22.26 -0.76
N GLU A 147 -11.26 21.91 0.32
CA GLU A 147 -12.53 21.16 0.25
C GLU A 147 -13.58 21.86 -0.63
N LYS A 148 -13.67 23.20 -0.57
CA LYS A 148 -14.61 23.95 -1.43
C LYS A 148 -14.25 23.84 -2.91
N ASN A 149 -12.96 23.91 -3.23
CA ASN A 149 -12.49 23.76 -4.61
C ASN A 149 -12.70 22.34 -5.12
N ALA A 150 -12.45 21.33 -4.27
CA ALA A 150 -12.74 19.94 -4.59
C ALA A 150 -14.23 19.75 -4.87
N LYS A 151 -15.10 20.28 -4.01
CA LYS A 151 -16.57 20.24 -4.16
C LYS A 151 -17.01 20.85 -5.50
N THR A 152 -16.60 22.08 -5.80
CA THR A 152 -16.95 22.74 -7.07
C THR A 152 -16.45 21.94 -8.27
N MET A 153 -15.25 21.36 -8.19
CA MET A 153 -14.69 20.55 -9.27
C MET A 153 -15.47 19.26 -9.51
N ILE A 154 -15.92 18.56 -8.47
CA ILE A 154 -16.74 17.34 -8.64
C ILE A 154 -18.14 17.66 -9.17
N GLU A 155 -18.77 18.75 -8.69
CA GLU A 155 -20.06 19.24 -9.20
C GLU A 155 -19.96 19.53 -10.70
N ASP A 156 -18.93 20.28 -11.11
CA ASP A 156 -18.74 20.71 -12.50
C ASP A 156 -18.31 19.58 -13.45
N THR A 157 -17.60 18.56 -12.96
CA THR A 157 -16.96 17.53 -13.79
C THR A 157 -17.81 16.28 -13.93
N PHE A 158 -18.50 15.91 -12.86
CA PHE A 158 -19.32 14.71 -12.76
C PHE A 158 -20.82 15.01 -12.67
N GLU A 159 -21.20 16.29 -12.83
CA GLU A 159 -22.59 16.74 -12.90
C GLU A 159 -23.39 16.32 -11.65
N LEU A 160 -22.73 16.33 -10.49
CA LEU A 160 -23.34 15.95 -9.22
C LEU A 160 -24.12 17.11 -8.62
N ALA A 161 -25.27 16.81 -8.01
CA ALA A 161 -25.99 17.79 -7.23
C ALA A 161 -25.18 18.22 -6.00
N ASN A 162 -25.50 19.38 -5.45
CA ASN A 162 -24.75 19.94 -4.31
C ASN A 162 -24.78 19.02 -3.09
N SER A 163 -25.96 18.47 -2.77
CA SER A 163 -26.14 17.51 -1.66
C SER A 163 -25.35 16.22 -1.88
N ASP A 164 -25.31 15.73 -3.11
CA ASP A 164 -24.63 14.47 -3.46
C ASP A 164 -23.12 14.66 -3.39
N SER A 165 -22.62 15.83 -3.80
CA SER A 165 -21.22 16.21 -3.70
C SER A 165 -20.74 16.34 -2.25
N GLU A 166 -21.57 16.92 -1.38
CA GLU A 166 -21.28 16.98 0.07
C GLU A 166 -21.25 15.60 0.71
N ASN A 167 -22.26 14.77 0.40
CA ASN A 167 -22.33 13.41 0.90
C ASN A 167 -21.14 12.58 0.42
N LEU A 168 -20.80 12.65 -0.86
CA LEU A 168 -19.65 11.95 -1.44
C LEU A 168 -18.35 12.32 -0.72
N LEU A 169 -18.05 13.61 -0.56
CA LEU A 169 -16.83 14.04 0.13
C LEU A 169 -16.81 13.57 1.59
N ARG A 170 -17.96 13.58 2.26
CA ARG A 170 -18.08 13.07 3.63
C ARG A 170 -17.82 11.57 3.68
N ASN A 171 -18.39 10.80 2.75
CA ASN A 171 -18.29 9.36 2.72
C ASN A 171 -16.90 8.89 2.30
N CYS A 172 -16.26 9.56 1.33
CA CYS A 172 -14.85 9.36 1.00
C CYS A 172 -13.92 9.61 2.20
N GLN A 173 -14.21 10.63 3.03
CA GLN A 173 -13.48 10.88 4.29
C GLN A 173 -13.75 9.78 5.33
N LEU A 174 -15.01 9.39 5.52
CA LEU A 174 -15.39 8.37 6.48
C LEU A 174 -14.77 7.00 6.17
N VAL A 175 -14.80 6.58 4.90
CA VAL A 175 -14.20 5.31 4.44
C VAL A 175 -12.67 5.39 4.39
N GLY A 176 -12.11 6.61 4.35
CA GLY A 176 -10.68 6.85 4.33
C GLY A 176 -10.04 6.71 2.95
N PHE A 177 -10.77 7.07 1.88
CA PHE A 177 -10.19 7.30 0.55
C PHE A 177 -9.38 8.59 0.53
N ILE A 178 -9.86 9.58 1.26
CA ILE A 178 -9.22 10.86 1.51
C ILE A 178 -9.26 11.19 3.00
N ASP A 179 -8.34 12.02 3.45
CA ASP A 179 -8.25 12.59 4.77
C ASP A 179 -8.46 14.11 4.71
N SER A 180 -8.64 14.75 5.86
CA SER A 180 -8.71 16.20 5.92
C SER A 180 -8.13 16.78 7.19
N GLU A 181 -7.56 17.98 7.08
CA GLU A 181 -7.08 18.78 8.19
C GLU A 181 -7.40 20.26 7.95
N GLU A 182 -7.54 21.03 9.04
CA GLU A 182 -7.87 22.46 8.99
C GLU A 182 -6.64 23.30 9.29
N ALA A 183 -6.30 24.24 8.40
CA ALA A 183 -5.21 25.20 8.62
C ALA A 183 -5.60 26.30 9.62
N PHE A 184 -4.63 27.09 10.10
CA PHE A 184 -4.92 28.21 11.01
C PHE A 184 -5.85 29.28 10.40
N SER A 185 -5.91 29.37 9.07
CA SER A 185 -6.83 30.24 8.35
C SER A 185 -8.30 29.76 8.36
N GLY A 186 -8.57 28.57 8.89
CA GLY A 186 -9.88 27.92 8.80
C GLY A 186 -10.14 27.22 7.46
N GLU A 187 -9.13 27.14 6.58
CA GLU A 187 -9.24 26.37 5.34
C GLU A 187 -9.11 24.87 5.62
N LYS A 188 -10.14 24.11 5.27
CA LYS A 188 -10.10 22.64 5.28
C LYS A 188 -9.44 22.11 4.00
N LEU A 189 -8.39 21.31 4.19
CA LEU A 189 -7.57 20.74 3.13
C LEU A 189 -7.77 19.24 3.08
N LEU A 190 -8.07 18.72 1.89
CA LEU A 190 -8.20 17.31 1.56
C LEU A 190 -6.86 16.80 1.02
N PHE A 191 -6.48 15.60 1.42
CA PHE A 191 -5.26 14.92 0.98
C PHE A 191 -5.44 13.41 1.18
N ASN A 192 -4.44 12.59 0.85
CA ASN A 192 -4.45 11.18 1.28
C ASN A 192 -3.04 10.65 1.55
N GLY A 193 -2.97 9.38 1.97
CA GLY A 193 -1.74 8.70 2.33
C GLY A 193 -0.71 8.53 1.21
N ASN A 194 -1.03 8.89 -0.02
CA ASN A 194 -0.16 8.71 -1.19
C ASN A 194 0.54 10.01 -1.60
N LEU A 195 0.39 11.08 -0.82
CA LEU A 195 0.89 12.42 -1.11
C LEU A 195 2.40 12.50 -1.41
N PHE A 196 3.26 11.71 -0.75
CA PHE A 196 4.72 11.76 -0.92
C PHE A 196 5.28 10.65 -1.82
N ARG A 197 4.43 9.97 -2.60
CA ARG A 197 4.87 8.87 -3.49
C ARG A 197 5.37 9.36 -4.85
N THR A 198 4.94 10.55 -5.26
CA THR A 198 5.32 11.19 -6.53
C THR A 198 5.83 12.59 -6.25
N ASP A 199 6.82 13.03 -7.04
CA ASP A 199 7.44 14.35 -6.91
C ASP A 199 7.97 14.67 -5.50
N ASP A 200 8.51 13.65 -4.82
CA ASP A 200 8.99 13.74 -3.43
C ASP A 200 10.05 14.82 -3.23
N VAL A 201 10.84 15.16 -4.26
CA VAL A 201 11.87 16.20 -4.14
C VAL A 201 11.26 17.57 -3.87
N ASN A 202 10.28 18.00 -4.67
CA ASN A 202 9.63 19.29 -4.49
C ASN A 202 8.80 19.31 -3.21
N LYS A 203 8.09 18.23 -2.93
CA LYS A 203 7.25 18.10 -1.72
C LYS A 203 8.10 18.10 -0.46
N SER A 204 9.20 17.34 -0.43
CA SER A 204 10.17 17.35 0.67
C SER A 204 10.78 18.73 0.87
N TYR A 205 11.10 19.45 -0.21
CA TYR A 205 11.60 20.83 -0.12
C TYR A 205 10.57 21.78 0.51
N ALA A 206 9.31 21.74 0.06
CA ALA A 206 8.23 22.54 0.63
C ALA A 206 8.00 22.22 2.11
N ILE A 207 8.07 20.94 2.50
CA ILE A 207 8.02 20.55 3.91
C ILE A 207 9.19 21.15 4.70
N LEU A 208 10.41 21.06 4.19
CA LEU A 208 11.57 21.62 4.89
C LEU A 208 11.45 23.14 5.08
N ASN A 209 10.88 23.87 4.12
CA ASN A 209 10.62 25.31 4.24
C ASN A 209 9.51 25.63 5.24
N SER A 210 8.56 24.71 5.45
CA SER A 210 7.46 24.87 6.41
C SER A 210 7.86 24.67 7.87
N LEU A 211 9.01 24.02 8.10
CA LEU A 211 9.52 23.71 9.42
C LEU A 211 10.39 24.86 9.95
N ASN A 212 10.51 24.96 11.27
CA ASN A 212 11.55 25.81 11.86
C ASN A 212 12.95 25.25 11.53
N ASP A 213 13.98 26.09 11.61
CA ASP A 213 15.35 25.73 11.22
C ASP A 213 15.84 24.43 11.88
N ARG A 214 15.58 24.28 13.19
CA ARG A 214 15.99 23.09 13.96
C ARG A 214 15.31 21.81 13.46
N ASP A 215 14.00 21.87 13.22
CA ASP A 215 13.22 20.73 12.72
C ASP A 215 13.60 20.39 11.28
N ALA A 216 13.88 21.41 10.45
CA ALA A 216 14.35 21.22 9.08
C ALA A 216 15.73 20.55 9.04
N GLU A 217 16.68 20.95 9.89
CA GLU A 217 18.00 20.31 10.01
C GLU A 217 17.90 18.85 10.44
N LYS A 218 17.12 18.55 11.49
CA LYS A 218 16.87 17.16 11.94
C LYS A 218 16.22 16.30 10.87
N THR A 219 15.28 16.87 10.12
CA THR A 219 14.60 16.17 9.02
C THR A 219 15.59 15.86 7.90
N LYS A 220 16.50 16.79 7.55
CA LYS A 220 17.58 16.55 6.57
C LYS A 220 18.54 15.46 7.04
N GLU A 221 18.99 15.52 8.30
CA GLU A 221 19.87 14.51 8.90
C GLU A 221 19.23 13.12 8.86
N PHE A 222 18.00 13.01 9.33
CA PHE A 222 17.26 11.75 9.34
C PHE A 222 17.03 11.21 7.93
N ASN A 223 16.67 12.07 6.98
CA ASN A 223 16.49 11.68 5.58
C ASN A 223 17.78 11.17 4.93
N LEU A 224 18.93 11.74 5.29
CA LEU A 224 20.23 11.25 4.82
C LEU A 224 20.54 9.86 5.39
N LEU A 225 20.28 9.64 6.67
CA LEU A 225 20.44 8.33 7.31
C LEU A 225 19.50 7.28 6.70
N LEU A 226 18.25 7.66 6.45
CA LEU A 226 17.23 6.79 5.89
C LEU A 226 17.51 6.44 4.43
N SER A 227 18.03 7.38 3.64
CA SER A 227 18.53 7.10 2.27
C SER A 227 19.69 6.10 2.24
N LYS A 228 20.51 6.03 3.30
CA LYS A 228 21.63 5.09 3.36
C LYS A 228 21.21 3.71 3.86
N SER A 229 20.26 3.66 4.80
CA SER A 229 19.92 2.43 5.52
C SER A 229 18.65 1.74 4.98
N GLY A 230 17.80 2.49 4.26
CA GLY A 230 16.50 2.05 3.73
C GLY A 230 15.41 1.82 4.77
N CYS A 231 15.78 1.35 5.96
CA CYS A 231 14.89 1.05 7.05
C CYS A 231 15.57 1.39 8.39
N ILE A 232 14.88 2.11 9.28
CA ILE A 232 15.43 2.56 10.57
C ILE A 232 14.44 2.23 11.69
N ASP A 233 14.93 1.76 12.84
CA ASP A 233 14.06 1.51 13.99
C ASP A 233 13.52 2.81 14.61
N ILE A 234 12.31 2.76 15.19
CA ILE A 234 11.65 3.95 15.74
C ILE A 234 12.43 4.62 16.88
N ALA A 235 13.26 3.89 17.64
CA ALA A 235 14.02 4.47 18.75
C ALA A 235 15.14 5.38 18.23
N THR A 236 15.84 4.96 17.18
CA THR A 236 16.79 5.81 16.45
C THR A 236 16.11 7.05 15.88
N ALA A 237 14.93 6.90 15.27
CA ALA A 237 14.17 8.02 14.74
C ALA A 237 13.74 9.03 15.83
N ASN A 238 13.26 8.53 16.97
CA ASN A 238 12.92 9.37 18.13
C ASN A 238 14.12 10.12 18.71
N THR A 239 15.32 9.53 18.63
CA THR A 239 16.55 10.18 19.11
C THR A 239 16.92 11.39 18.25
N ILE A 240 16.76 11.28 16.93
CA ILE A 240 17.12 12.34 15.97
C ILE A 240 16.00 13.39 15.88
N LEU A 241 14.81 12.95 15.49
CA LEU A 241 13.67 13.84 15.21
C LEU A 241 13.03 14.35 16.50
N GLY A 242 12.95 13.51 17.54
CA GLY A 242 12.03 13.70 18.65
C GLY A 242 10.61 13.24 18.30
N VAL A 243 9.83 12.95 19.35
CA VAL A 243 8.48 12.35 19.20
C VAL A 243 7.52 13.24 18.43
N GLU A 244 7.51 14.55 18.70
CA GLU A 244 6.56 15.47 18.09
C GLU A 244 6.80 15.68 16.59
N LEU A 245 8.06 15.89 16.19
CA LEU A 245 8.44 16.03 14.78
C LEU A 245 8.19 14.73 14.02
N LEU A 246 8.51 13.58 14.61
CA LEU A 246 8.23 12.28 14.00
C LEU A 246 6.72 12.09 13.75
N LYS A 247 5.87 12.38 14.74
CA LYS A 247 4.41 12.31 14.59
C LYS A 247 3.92 13.22 13.48
N LYS A 248 4.42 14.47 13.41
CA LYS A 248 4.08 15.44 12.38
C LYS A 248 4.41 14.91 10.98
N LEU A 249 5.66 14.48 10.76
CA LEU A 249 6.12 13.94 9.46
C LEU A 249 5.38 12.66 9.06
N HIS A 250 5.13 11.77 10.02
CA HIS A 250 4.35 10.55 9.79
C HIS A 250 2.93 10.87 9.34
N SER A 251 2.28 11.85 9.98
CA SER A 251 0.85 12.12 9.77
C SER A 251 0.50 12.66 8.41
N ILE A 252 1.40 13.42 7.80
CA ILE A 252 1.25 13.90 6.41
C ILE A 252 1.77 12.89 5.38
N GLY A 253 2.38 11.78 5.83
CA GLY A 253 2.91 10.74 4.96
C GLY A 253 4.32 11.00 4.42
N VAL A 254 5.10 11.89 5.04
CA VAL A 254 6.54 12.06 4.69
C VAL A 254 7.34 10.82 5.11
N LEU A 255 6.95 10.19 6.23
CA LEU A 255 7.59 8.99 6.76
C LEU A 255 6.57 7.85 6.93
N ASP A 256 6.93 6.68 6.41
CA ASP A 256 6.15 5.47 6.57
C ASP A 256 6.60 4.71 7.82
N ILE A 257 5.69 4.50 8.78
CA ILE A 257 5.95 3.70 10.00
C ILE A 257 5.29 2.34 9.85
N ASN A 258 6.10 1.30 9.78
CA ASN A 258 5.70 -0.08 9.64
C ASN A 258 5.71 -0.77 11.02
N GLN A 259 4.67 -1.53 11.34
CA GLN A 259 4.60 -2.29 12.59
C GLN A 259 4.67 -3.79 12.32
N ILE A 260 5.59 -4.47 12.99
CA ILE A 260 5.66 -5.93 13.03
C ILE A 260 5.48 -6.43 14.47
N GLY A 261 4.67 -7.47 14.65
CA GLY A 261 4.51 -8.16 15.92
C GLY A 261 5.04 -9.58 15.84
N ASN A 262 5.74 -10.03 16.88
CA ASN A 262 6.09 -11.43 17.11
C ASN A 262 5.92 -11.78 18.61
N GLU A 263 6.26 -13.00 18.99
CA GLU A 263 6.20 -13.48 20.38
C GLU A 263 7.12 -12.71 21.36
N TYR A 264 8.05 -11.88 20.85
CA TYR A 264 8.98 -11.06 21.62
C TYR A 264 8.55 -9.59 21.72
N GLY A 265 7.40 -9.24 21.13
CA GLY A 265 6.80 -7.92 21.25
C GLY A 265 6.46 -7.27 19.91
N THR A 266 6.16 -5.98 19.98
CA THR A 266 5.84 -5.15 18.82
C THR A 266 7.02 -4.24 18.51
N HIS A 267 7.40 -4.18 17.24
CA HIS A 267 8.53 -3.40 16.75
C HIS A 267 8.09 -2.48 15.62
N TYR A 268 8.64 -1.27 15.60
CA TYR A 268 8.29 -0.22 14.66
C TYR A 268 9.51 0.22 13.86
N TYR A 269 9.33 0.34 12.56
CA TYR A 269 10.40 0.67 11.63
C TYR A 269 9.94 1.71 10.61
N ILE A 270 10.84 2.62 10.27
CA ILE A 270 10.59 3.75 9.38
C ILE A 270 11.22 3.48 8.02
N THR A 271 10.46 3.75 6.97
CA THR A 271 10.89 3.71 5.57
C THR A 271 10.49 5.00 4.85
N LYS A 272 11.11 5.29 3.70
CA LYS A 272 10.62 6.37 2.81
C LYS A 272 9.46 5.86 1.96
N PRO A 273 8.36 6.62 1.83
CA PRO A 273 7.27 6.26 0.90
C PRO A 273 7.76 6.09 -0.55
N SER A 274 8.65 6.98 -0.99
CA SER A 274 9.24 6.99 -2.34
C SER A 274 10.26 5.86 -2.58
N ALA A 275 10.82 5.23 -1.53
CA ALA A 275 11.80 4.15 -1.69
C ALA A 275 11.21 2.89 -2.35
N PHE A 276 9.89 2.76 -2.36
CA PHE A 276 9.21 1.64 -2.97
C PHE A 276 8.65 1.98 -4.37
N ASN A 277 8.48 3.26 -4.76
CA ASN A 277 8.21 3.63 -6.17
C ASN A 277 8.54 5.10 -6.54
N LYS A 278 8.92 5.32 -7.81
CA LYS A 278 9.11 6.61 -8.50
C LYS A 278 8.18 6.79 -9.72
N PHE A 279 7.54 5.72 -10.21
CA PHE A 279 6.65 5.76 -11.38
C PHE A 279 5.37 4.91 -11.18
N SER A 280 4.28 5.63 -10.86
CA SER A 280 2.82 5.35 -10.94
C SER A 280 2.11 4.18 -10.20
N SER A 281 0.90 4.55 -9.75
CA SER A 281 -0.32 3.80 -9.38
C SER A 281 -0.37 3.03 -8.03
N SER A 282 -1.35 3.40 -7.19
CA SER A 282 -1.68 2.92 -5.83
C SER A 282 -2.01 1.42 -5.66
N ALA A 283 -2.01 0.57 -6.70
CA ALA A 283 -2.25 -0.88 -6.57
C ALA A 283 -0.99 -1.68 -6.30
N ILE A 284 0.17 -1.05 -6.41
CA ILE A 284 1.42 -1.69 -6.03
C ILE A 284 1.56 -1.69 -4.49
N ASP A 285 0.61 -1.11 -3.76
CA ASP A 285 0.64 -0.95 -2.31
C ASP A 285 0.66 -2.27 -1.54
N ASP A 286 -0.03 -3.30 -1.98
CA ASP A 286 0.05 -4.62 -1.34
C ASP A 286 1.44 -5.24 -1.52
N ALA A 287 2.01 -5.20 -2.73
CA ALA A 287 3.38 -5.67 -2.98
C ALA A 287 4.43 -4.87 -2.20
N PHE A 288 4.24 -3.56 -2.11
CA PHE A 288 5.10 -2.71 -1.32
C PHE A 288 4.94 -2.98 0.16
N ASP A 289 3.74 -3.28 0.65
CA ASP A 289 3.54 -3.70 2.03
C ASP A 289 4.15 -5.09 2.30
N LEU A 290 4.15 -5.99 1.31
CA LEU A 290 4.89 -7.26 1.39
C LEU A 290 6.41 -7.02 1.43
N ALA A 291 6.93 -6.13 0.58
CA ALA A 291 8.34 -5.76 0.57
C ALA A 291 8.74 -5.02 1.84
N LYS A 292 7.95 -4.07 2.32
CA LYS A 292 8.13 -3.37 3.61
C LYS A 292 8.07 -4.34 4.77
N ALA A 293 7.12 -5.28 4.78
CA ALA A 293 7.07 -6.34 5.79
C ALA A 293 8.31 -7.24 5.73
N PHE A 294 8.81 -7.56 4.54
CA PHE A 294 10.01 -8.37 4.39
C PHE A 294 11.27 -7.63 4.84
N VAL A 295 11.47 -6.39 4.38
CA VAL A 295 12.54 -5.48 4.83
C VAL A 295 12.50 -5.29 6.34
N THR A 296 11.31 -5.11 6.91
CA THR A 296 11.11 -4.96 8.36
C THR A 296 11.51 -6.23 9.11
N SER A 297 11.09 -7.41 8.63
CA SER A 297 11.44 -8.70 9.24
C SER A 297 12.94 -8.98 9.17
N LEU A 298 13.58 -8.66 8.04
CA LEU A 298 15.02 -8.80 7.84
C LEU A 298 15.81 -7.84 8.73
N THR A 299 15.38 -6.57 8.82
CA THR A 299 15.99 -5.56 9.69
C THR A 299 15.92 -5.99 11.16
N PHE A 300 14.77 -6.53 11.61
CA PHE A 300 14.65 -7.13 12.93
C PHE A 300 15.64 -8.30 13.12
N GLY A 301 15.72 -9.20 12.13
CA GLY A 301 16.65 -10.32 12.11
C GLY A 301 18.12 -9.91 12.22
N MET A 302 18.48 -8.75 11.68
CA MET A 302 19.84 -8.19 11.76
C MET A 302 20.11 -7.51 13.11
N GLN A 303 19.19 -6.65 13.56
CA GLN A 303 19.46 -5.72 14.67
C GLN A 303 19.05 -6.24 16.04
N LYS A 304 17.99 -7.04 16.11
CA LYS A 304 17.32 -7.39 17.39
C LYS A 304 17.30 -8.88 17.67
N SER A 305 17.29 -9.74 16.65
CA SER A 305 17.28 -11.19 16.86
C SER A 305 18.53 -11.67 17.60
N ALA A 306 18.38 -12.64 18.51
CA ALA A 306 19.52 -13.18 19.28
C ALA A 306 20.39 -14.08 18.40
N THR A 307 21.71 -14.11 18.63
CA THR A 307 22.63 -14.98 17.89
C THR A 307 22.22 -16.45 17.98
N SER A 308 21.72 -16.90 19.14
CA SER A 308 21.22 -18.26 19.37
C SER A 308 20.02 -18.65 18.51
N ARG A 309 19.22 -17.68 18.05
CA ARG A 309 18.05 -17.92 17.18
C ARG A 309 18.43 -17.90 15.69
N GLY A 310 19.61 -17.39 15.33
CA GLY A 310 20.07 -17.22 13.96
C GLY A 310 20.01 -15.78 13.46
N ARG A 311 20.65 -14.85 14.20
CA ARG A 311 20.82 -13.44 13.78
C ARG A 311 21.42 -13.35 12.37
N ILE A 312 20.89 -12.45 11.56
CA ILE A 312 21.38 -12.20 10.20
C ILE A 312 22.64 -11.32 10.25
N THR A 313 23.73 -11.82 9.68
CA THR A 313 25.00 -11.07 9.54
C THR A 313 25.35 -10.75 8.09
N MET A 314 24.91 -11.60 7.15
CA MET A 314 25.24 -11.49 5.71
C MET A 314 23.96 -11.32 4.88
N ILE A 315 23.29 -10.18 5.04
CA ILE A 315 21.96 -9.94 4.46
C ILE A 315 21.95 -10.04 2.92
N GLU A 316 22.95 -9.50 2.24
CA GLU A 316 23.04 -9.58 0.77
C GLU A 316 23.18 -11.02 0.28
N ALA A 317 24.04 -11.82 0.92
CA ALA A 317 24.26 -13.20 0.55
C ALA A 317 22.99 -14.05 0.79
N LEU A 318 22.31 -13.81 1.91
CA LEU A 318 21.04 -14.44 2.24
C LEU A 318 19.97 -14.13 1.19
N LEU A 319 19.75 -12.86 0.88
CA LEU A 319 18.74 -12.44 -0.10
C LEU A 319 19.07 -12.93 -1.51
N ARG A 320 20.34 -12.85 -1.95
CA ARG A 320 20.74 -13.40 -3.25
C ARG A 320 20.49 -14.90 -3.35
N LYS A 321 20.74 -15.66 -2.28
CA LYS A 321 20.46 -17.10 -2.24
C LYS A 321 18.97 -17.39 -2.41
N LEU A 322 18.11 -16.65 -1.70
CA LEU A 322 16.66 -16.73 -1.82
C LEU A 322 16.15 -16.33 -3.22
N ILE A 323 16.61 -15.21 -3.77
CA ILE A 323 16.24 -14.68 -5.10
C ILE A 323 16.61 -15.68 -6.21
N ASN A 324 17.70 -16.44 -6.02
CA ASN A 324 18.14 -17.48 -6.95
C ASN A 324 17.37 -18.81 -6.79
N GLY A 325 16.34 -18.86 -5.94
CA GLY A 325 15.47 -20.02 -5.76
C GLY A 325 15.99 -21.06 -4.77
N TYR A 326 17.05 -20.76 -4.02
CA TYR A 326 17.59 -21.67 -3.01
C TYR A 326 17.03 -21.40 -1.61
N GLU A 327 17.11 -22.41 -0.74
CA GLU A 327 16.72 -22.31 0.67
C GLU A 327 17.82 -21.72 1.56
N VAL A 328 17.41 -21.02 2.61
CA VAL A 328 18.29 -20.53 3.70
C VAL A 328 17.82 -21.10 5.04
N GLY A 329 18.76 -21.30 5.97
CA GLY A 329 18.53 -22.02 7.22
C GLY A 329 19.48 -23.22 7.38
N PRO A 330 19.27 -24.09 8.39
CA PRO A 330 18.15 -24.04 9.32
C PRO A 330 18.40 -23.04 10.47
N ALA A 331 17.37 -22.30 10.88
CA ALA A 331 17.43 -21.38 12.01
C ALA A 331 16.09 -21.30 12.74
N THR A 332 16.11 -21.06 14.05
CA THR A 332 14.88 -20.91 14.85
C THR A 332 14.15 -19.64 14.47
N ALA A 333 14.86 -18.52 14.29
CA ALA A 333 14.28 -17.22 13.91
C ALA A 333 13.35 -17.29 12.69
N ILE A 334 13.64 -18.17 11.72
CA ILE A 334 12.81 -18.36 10.52
C ILE A 334 11.35 -18.71 10.88
N GLY A 335 11.14 -19.66 11.79
CA GLY A 335 9.82 -20.15 12.15
C GLY A 335 8.99 -19.20 13.02
N HIS A 336 9.57 -18.11 13.54
CA HIS A 336 8.89 -17.15 14.41
C HIS A 336 8.79 -15.75 13.78
N ASP A 337 9.85 -15.29 13.11
CA ASP A 337 9.94 -13.91 12.64
C ASP A 337 9.32 -13.73 11.23
N TYR A 338 9.06 -14.82 10.50
CA TYR A 338 8.60 -14.78 9.10
C TYR A 338 7.26 -15.47 8.84
N GLN A 339 6.56 -15.91 9.89
CA GLN A 339 5.27 -16.61 9.78
C GLN A 339 4.25 -15.79 8.96
N ILE A 340 4.24 -14.47 9.15
CA ILE A 340 3.36 -13.58 8.41
C ILE A 340 3.67 -13.56 6.91
N LEU A 341 4.95 -13.63 6.55
CA LEU A 341 5.40 -13.68 5.15
C LEU A 341 5.08 -15.03 4.51
N GLU A 342 5.08 -16.11 5.30
CA GLU A 342 4.62 -17.43 4.85
C GLU A 342 3.11 -17.46 4.59
N LEU A 343 2.31 -16.99 5.56
CA LEU A 343 0.85 -16.88 5.40
C LEU A 343 0.47 -16.06 4.16
N LYS A 344 1.30 -15.05 3.84
CA LYS A 344 1.15 -14.17 2.67
C LYS A 344 1.76 -14.72 1.38
N GLY A 345 2.25 -15.96 1.39
CA GLY A 345 2.84 -16.61 0.23
C GLY A 345 4.09 -15.91 -0.33
N VAL A 346 4.79 -15.12 0.48
CA VAL A 346 6.09 -14.51 0.11
C VAL A 346 7.22 -15.48 0.27
N ILE A 347 7.20 -16.24 1.35
CA ILE A 347 8.14 -17.31 1.58
C ILE A 347 7.39 -18.62 1.84
N LYS A 348 8.11 -19.73 1.79
CA LYS A 348 7.67 -21.00 2.31
C LYS A 348 8.61 -21.37 3.45
N ILE A 349 8.06 -21.74 4.61
CA ILE A 349 8.81 -22.25 5.73
C ILE A 349 8.69 -23.77 5.74
N THR A 350 9.80 -24.45 6.02
CA THR A 350 9.84 -25.90 6.15
C THR A 350 10.58 -26.26 7.43
N GLU A 351 10.03 -27.21 8.21
CA GLU A 351 10.74 -27.72 9.38
C GLU A 351 12.01 -28.44 8.96
N SER A 352 13.09 -28.20 9.70
CA SER A 352 14.31 -29.00 9.55
C SER A 352 14.16 -30.33 10.31
N GLY A 353 15.09 -31.25 10.10
CA GLY A 353 15.17 -32.47 10.91
C GLY A 353 15.49 -32.25 12.40
N LYS A 354 15.73 -31.01 12.83
CA LYS A 354 15.95 -30.60 14.23
C LYS A 354 14.75 -29.79 14.73
N GLN A 355 14.23 -30.17 15.89
CA GLN A 355 13.09 -29.51 16.51
C GLN A 355 13.35 -28.01 16.72
N GLY A 356 12.40 -27.17 16.31
CA GLY A 356 12.47 -25.71 16.48
C GLY A 356 13.48 -25.01 15.56
N GLN A 357 13.95 -25.68 14.49
CA GLN A 357 14.74 -25.05 13.43
C GLN A 357 14.06 -25.23 12.08
N TYR A 358 14.10 -24.19 11.26
CA TYR A 358 13.33 -24.10 10.04
C TYR A 358 14.19 -23.62 8.88
N TYR A 359 13.87 -24.03 7.65
CA TYR A 359 14.35 -23.44 6.42
C TYR A 359 13.31 -22.47 5.86
N MET A 360 13.76 -21.51 5.04
CA MET A 360 12.87 -20.71 4.22
C MET A 360 13.33 -20.67 2.76
N SER A 361 12.37 -20.67 1.84
CA SER A 361 12.53 -20.38 0.41
C SER A 361 11.65 -19.21 0.00
N LEU A 362 12.06 -18.46 -1.02
CA LEU A 362 11.31 -17.31 -1.53
C LEU A 362 10.36 -17.77 -2.63
N LEU A 363 9.08 -17.47 -2.48
CA LEU A 363 8.04 -17.75 -3.46
C LEU A 363 7.84 -16.59 -4.44
N LYS A 364 8.14 -15.35 -3.98
CA LYS A 364 7.94 -14.10 -4.72
C LYS A 364 9.28 -13.40 -4.96
N LYS A 365 9.92 -13.70 -6.09
CA LYS A 365 11.29 -13.28 -6.41
C LYS A 365 11.46 -11.75 -6.42
N ASP A 366 10.50 -11.06 -7.00
CA ASP A 366 10.38 -9.60 -7.08
C ASP A 366 10.38 -8.91 -5.72
N ILE A 367 9.66 -9.46 -4.74
CA ILE A 367 9.67 -8.96 -3.37
C ILE A 367 11.05 -9.09 -2.74
N GLY A 368 11.76 -10.19 -3.01
CA GLY A 368 13.15 -10.35 -2.60
C GLY A 368 14.09 -9.36 -3.28
N GLU A 369 13.95 -9.13 -4.58
CA GLU A 369 14.76 -8.16 -5.33
C GLU A 369 14.52 -6.72 -4.85
N MET A 370 13.27 -6.37 -4.55
CA MET A 370 12.90 -5.08 -4.00
C MET A 370 13.46 -4.89 -2.59
N ALA A 371 13.29 -5.90 -1.72
CA ALA A 371 13.83 -5.87 -0.36
C ALA A 371 15.36 -5.74 -0.36
N LEU A 372 16.06 -6.46 -1.25
CA LEU A 372 17.51 -6.34 -1.40
C LEU A 372 17.92 -4.91 -1.74
N LYS A 373 17.29 -4.29 -2.75
CA LYS A 373 17.60 -2.91 -3.16
C LYS A 373 17.33 -1.93 -2.04
N VAL A 374 16.15 -1.98 -1.41
CA VAL A 374 15.85 -1.07 -0.29
C VAL A 374 16.88 -1.21 0.83
N ILE A 375 17.25 -2.43 1.21
CA ILE A 375 18.25 -2.65 2.27
C ILE A 375 19.65 -2.15 1.87
N THR A 376 20.06 -2.31 0.60
CA THR A 376 21.43 -1.97 0.16
C THR A 376 21.61 -0.52 -0.30
N SER A 377 20.57 0.10 -0.87
CA SER A 377 20.63 1.42 -1.51
C SER A 377 19.60 2.41 -0.99
N GLY A 378 18.74 2.01 -0.05
CA GLY A 378 17.69 2.85 0.53
C GLY A 378 16.57 3.26 -0.42
N ASP A 379 16.61 2.76 -1.66
CA ASP A 379 15.70 3.08 -2.74
C ASP A 379 15.66 1.93 -3.75
N ALA A 380 14.46 1.41 -4.04
CA ALA A 380 14.21 0.40 -5.07
C ALA A 380 13.45 0.97 -6.29
N SER A 381 13.15 2.27 -6.30
CA SER A 381 12.20 2.92 -7.21
C SER A 381 12.55 2.85 -8.71
N LEU A 382 13.81 2.61 -9.07
CA LEU A 382 14.28 2.57 -10.47
C LEU A 382 14.06 1.24 -11.19
N GLN A 383 13.65 0.17 -10.50
CA GLN A 383 13.52 -1.17 -11.11
C GLN A 383 12.22 -1.91 -10.75
N SER A 384 11.26 -1.24 -10.11
CA SER A 384 9.97 -1.80 -9.64
C SER A 384 8.92 -1.89 -10.77
N LEU A 385 9.25 -2.46 -11.92
CA LEU A 385 8.30 -2.56 -13.05
C LEU A 385 7.90 -3.98 -13.44
N ASN A 386 8.40 -5.01 -12.75
CA ASN A 386 8.11 -6.38 -13.12
C ASN A 386 7.59 -7.16 -11.90
N THR A 387 6.29 -7.45 -11.97
CA THR A 387 5.52 -8.42 -11.16
C THR A 387 4.91 -7.92 -9.84
N LEU A 388 3.69 -8.40 -9.58
CA LEU A 388 2.89 -8.18 -8.37
C LEU A 388 2.74 -9.51 -7.65
N PRO A 389 2.68 -9.50 -6.32
CA PRO A 389 2.26 -10.64 -5.55
C PRO A 389 0.96 -10.42 -4.79
N SER A 390 0.24 -11.52 -4.62
CA SER A 390 -0.89 -11.64 -3.73
C SER A 390 -0.56 -12.10 -2.33
N ALA A 391 -1.12 -11.39 -1.36
CA ALA A 391 -1.95 -11.93 -0.28
C ALA A 391 -2.26 -10.82 0.73
N THR A 392 -3.50 -10.79 1.21
CA THR A 392 -4.00 -9.80 2.17
C THR A 392 -3.54 -10.13 3.61
N VAL A 393 -3.37 -9.08 4.42
CA VAL A 393 -2.57 -9.03 5.66
C VAL A 393 -3.40 -9.14 6.94
N THR A 394 -2.93 -9.85 7.98
CA THR A 394 -3.62 -9.87 9.29
C THR A 394 -2.76 -9.72 10.57
N SER A 395 -1.43 -9.58 10.53
CA SER A 395 -0.63 -9.18 11.74
C SER A 395 0.54 -8.21 11.51
N TYR A 396 0.53 -7.51 10.38
CA TYR A 396 1.38 -6.35 10.11
C TYR A 396 0.47 -5.14 9.98
N ILE A 397 0.84 -4.01 10.57
CA ILE A 397 0.14 -2.74 10.33
C ILE A 397 0.94 -1.96 9.30
N SER A 398 0.31 -1.70 8.16
CA SER A 398 0.89 -0.90 7.08
C SER A 398 1.10 0.56 7.52
N PRO A 399 1.95 1.32 6.82
CA PRO A 399 2.15 2.74 7.10
C PRO A 399 0.86 3.55 7.13
N GLU A 400 -0.12 3.15 6.32
CA GLU A 400 -1.41 3.81 6.34
C GLU A 400 -2.21 3.51 7.61
N GLY A 401 -2.22 2.25 8.07
CA GLY A 401 -2.89 1.88 9.31
C GLY A 401 -2.29 2.59 10.52
N THR A 402 -0.96 2.71 10.60
CA THR A 402 -0.29 3.45 11.68
C THR A 402 -0.60 4.95 11.60
N ARG A 403 -0.66 5.53 10.40
CA ARG A 403 -1.07 6.94 10.20
C ARG A 403 -2.49 7.20 10.70
N THR A 404 -3.44 6.34 10.34
CA THR A 404 -4.83 6.47 10.80
C THR A 404 -4.92 6.43 12.33
N LEU A 405 -4.23 5.48 12.97
CA LEU A 405 -4.20 5.40 14.44
C LEU A 405 -3.56 6.63 15.09
N GLU A 406 -2.48 7.16 14.51
CA GLU A 406 -1.85 8.37 15.01
C GLU A 406 -2.81 9.55 14.92
N ARG A 407 -3.41 9.81 13.75
CA ARG A 407 -4.33 10.95 13.51
C ARG A 407 -5.55 10.97 14.43
N ILE A 408 -6.14 9.81 14.72
CA ILE A 408 -7.27 9.71 15.67
C ILE A 408 -6.90 10.25 17.05
N ASN A 409 -5.65 10.06 17.48
CA ASN A 409 -5.18 10.41 18.82
C ASN A 409 -4.51 11.80 18.87
N GLN A 410 -4.59 12.61 17.81
CA GLN A 410 -3.88 13.89 17.75
C GLN A 410 -4.58 15.01 18.49
N PRO A 411 -3.82 15.83 19.26
CA PRO A 411 -4.36 17.03 19.86
C PRO A 411 -4.58 18.12 18.80
N GLU A 412 -5.63 18.94 18.99
CA GLU A 412 -6.03 20.00 18.05
C GLU A 412 -4.90 20.96 17.61
N PRO A 413 -3.97 21.40 18.48
CA PRO A 413 -2.84 22.23 18.04
C PRO A 413 -1.96 21.53 17.00
N LEU A 414 -1.77 20.21 17.09
CA LEU A 414 -0.96 19.46 16.14
C LEU A 414 -1.69 19.31 14.79
N LYS A 415 -3.01 19.08 14.82
CA LYS A 415 -3.85 19.06 13.61
C LYS A 415 -3.79 20.37 12.83
N ARG A 416 -3.91 21.51 13.53
CA ARG A 416 -3.78 22.83 12.91
C ARG A 416 -2.40 23.09 12.31
N ASN A 417 -1.35 22.67 13.00
CA ASN A 417 0.02 22.72 12.46
C ASN A 417 0.15 21.86 11.19
N ILE A 418 -0.45 20.68 11.15
CA ILE A 418 -0.49 19.82 9.97
C ILE A 418 -1.25 20.52 8.83
N GLY A 419 -2.42 21.09 9.11
CA GLY A 419 -3.20 21.86 8.14
C GLY A 419 -2.39 23.04 7.56
N GLU A 420 -1.59 23.71 8.38
CA GLU A 420 -0.71 24.79 7.91
C GLU A 420 0.38 24.28 6.96
N ILE A 421 1.01 23.15 7.29
CA ILE A 421 2.01 22.51 6.43
C ILE A 421 1.40 22.09 5.09
N LEU A 422 0.19 21.50 5.10
CA LEU A 422 -0.53 21.15 3.89
C LEU A 422 -0.90 22.39 3.06
N SER A 423 -1.22 23.51 3.71
CA SER A 423 -1.50 24.80 3.06
C SER A 423 -0.28 25.35 2.32
N GLN A 424 0.89 25.24 2.94
CA GLN A 424 2.17 25.67 2.36
C GLN A 424 2.59 24.74 1.21
N LEU A 425 2.46 23.42 1.41
CA LEU A 425 2.70 22.42 0.37
C LEU A 425 1.83 22.67 -0.87
N ARG A 426 0.53 22.97 -0.68
CA ARG A 426 -0.38 23.33 -1.77
C ARG A 426 0.07 24.58 -2.53
N LYS A 427 0.63 25.58 -1.83
CA LYS A 427 1.05 26.86 -2.40
C LYS A 427 2.42 26.78 -3.09
N GLY A 428 3.22 25.75 -2.81
CA GLY A 428 4.53 25.53 -3.43
C GLY A 428 5.60 26.53 -2.99
N ASN A 429 5.49 27.06 -1.76
CA ASN A 429 6.43 28.05 -1.19
C ASN A 429 7.50 27.38 -0.32
#